data_AF-A0A2N0LTL9-F1
#
_entry.id   AF-A0A2N0LTL9-F1
#
_cell.length_a   1.000
_cell.length_b   1.000
_cell.length_c   1.000
_cell.angle_alpha   90.00
_cell.angle_beta   90.00
_cell.angle_gamma   90.00
#
_symmetry.space_group_name_H-M   'P 1'
#
loop_
_entity.id
_entity.type
_entity.pdbx_description
1 polymer ?
#
loop_
_entity_poly.entity_id
_entity_poly.type
_entity_poly.pdbx_seq_one_letter_code
_entity_poly.pdbx_strand_id
1 'polypeptide(L)'
;MNKETIQAQMDELRDELNRVDALQVALEAALRAHESLFKAISANGVKQTRQLALGVPGRGGGPKGSVSFRSGVIEVLKQARGEELHADIIWERMQAMGVKSEAKRPRGFVSMIAAKEEDIEKSAPGTFRWVGASPQDSIKS
;
A
#
# COMPACT_ATOMS: atom_id res chain seq x y z
N MET A 1 45.19 26.13 -12.56
CA MET A 1 44.26 24.98 -12.52
C MET A 1 44.91 23.87 -13.34
N ASN A 2 45.35 22.78 -12.70
CA ASN A 2 46.19 21.77 -13.34
C ASN A 2 45.34 20.79 -14.15
N LYS A 3 45.82 20.46 -15.36
CA LYS A 3 45.13 19.60 -16.33
C LYS A 3 44.88 18.19 -15.78
N GLU A 4 45.81 17.70 -14.96
CA GLU A 4 45.74 16.40 -14.27
C GLU A 4 44.65 16.36 -13.20
N THR A 5 44.40 17.47 -12.50
CA THR A 5 43.34 17.55 -11.47
C THR A 5 41.95 17.54 -12.10
N ILE A 6 41.81 18.15 -13.27
CA ILE A 6 40.56 18.14 -14.05
C ILE A 6 40.30 16.73 -14.61
N GLN A 7 41.34 16.02 -15.06
CA GLN A 7 41.20 14.64 -15.52
C GLN A 7 40.80 13.68 -14.39
N ALA A 8 41.42 13.79 -13.23
CA ALA A 8 41.05 12.97 -12.07
C ALA A 8 39.59 13.19 -11.63
N GLN A 9 39.12 14.43 -11.62
CA GLN A 9 37.74 14.77 -11.31
C GLN A 9 36.75 14.24 -12.37
N MET A 10 37.14 14.25 -13.65
CA MET A 10 36.32 13.70 -14.73
C MET A 10 36.21 12.18 -14.65
N ASP A 11 37.28 11.49 -14.26
CA ASP A 11 37.27 10.03 -14.10
C ASP A 11 36.47 9.62 -12.86
N GLU A 12 36.59 10.35 -11.75
CA GLU A 12 35.78 10.14 -10.54
C GLU A 12 34.27 10.35 -10.81
N LEU A 13 33.93 11.40 -11.56
CA LEU A 13 32.53 11.64 -11.97
C LEU A 13 31.99 10.55 -12.90
N ARG A 14 32.83 9.99 -13.77
CA ARG A 14 32.44 8.87 -14.65
C ARG A 14 32.20 7.60 -13.85
N ASP A 15 33.04 7.31 -12.86
CA ASP A 15 32.86 6.15 -12.00
C ASP A 15 31.60 6.27 -11.15
N GLU A 16 31.30 7.46 -10.64
CA GLU A 16 30.06 7.70 -9.90
C GLU A 16 28.82 7.60 -10.82
N LEU A 17 28.91 8.10 -12.06
CA LEU A 17 27.83 7.96 -13.04
C LEU A 17 27.56 6.47 -13.36
N ASN A 18 28.62 5.69 -13.60
CA ASN A 18 28.52 4.26 -13.86
C ASN A 18 27.91 3.51 -12.67
N ARG A 19 28.23 3.92 -11.44
CA ARG A 19 27.67 3.36 -10.23
C ARG A 19 26.17 3.63 -10.11
N VAL A 20 25.75 4.86 -10.39
CA VAL A 20 24.33 5.25 -10.36
C VAL A 20 23.53 4.51 -11.44
N ASP A 21 24.08 4.39 -12.65
CA ASP A 21 23.44 3.62 -13.74
C ASP A 21 23.29 2.14 -13.37
N ALA A 22 24.31 1.53 -12.77
CA ALA A 22 24.24 0.15 -12.30
C ALA A 22 23.16 -0.03 -11.22
N LEU A 23 22.99 0.93 -10.32
CA LEU A 23 21.93 0.92 -9.32
C LEU A 23 20.54 1.07 -9.94
N GLN A 24 20.38 1.93 -10.94
CA GLN A 24 19.11 2.07 -11.67
C GLN A 24 18.72 0.76 -12.36
N VAL A 25 19.65 0.13 -13.08
CA VAL A 25 19.40 -1.16 -13.74
C VAL A 25 19.01 -2.25 -12.74
N ALA A 26 19.67 -2.30 -11.57
CA ALA A 26 19.33 -3.26 -10.52
C ALA A 26 17.94 -3.02 -9.93
N LEU A 27 17.57 -1.75 -9.70
CA LEU A 27 16.24 -1.36 -9.20
C LEU A 27 15.14 -1.68 -10.21
N GLU A 28 15.37 -1.40 -11.49
CA GLU A 28 14.43 -1.76 -12.56
C GLU A 28 14.24 -3.28 -12.67
N ALA A 29 15.32 -4.05 -12.56
CA ALA A 29 15.26 -5.51 -12.56
C ALA A 29 14.44 -6.03 -11.37
N ALA A 30 14.62 -5.45 -10.18
CA ALA A 30 13.86 -5.80 -8.99
C ALA A 30 12.36 -5.46 -9.14
N LEU A 31 12.04 -4.29 -9.71
CA LEU A 31 10.66 -3.90 -10.01
C LEU A 31 10.00 -4.85 -11.01
N ARG A 32 10.69 -5.19 -12.11
CA ARG A 32 10.18 -6.15 -13.11
C ARG A 32 9.96 -7.54 -12.53
N ALA A 33 10.86 -8.00 -11.65
CA ALA A 33 10.70 -9.27 -10.94
C ALA A 33 9.48 -9.26 -10.00
N HIS A 34 9.23 -8.13 -9.32
CA HIS A 34 8.08 -7.99 -8.46
C HIS A 34 6.76 -7.92 -9.26
N GLU A 35 6.74 -7.21 -10.38
CA GLU A 35 5.58 -7.15 -11.28
C GLU A 35 5.27 -8.51 -11.91
N SER A 36 6.30 -9.29 -12.30
CA SER A 36 6.10 -10.63 -12.85
C SER A 36 5.53 -11.60 -11.81
N LEU A 37 5.99 -11.51 -10.56
CA LEU A 37 5.41 -12.24 -9.42
C LEU A 37 3.94 -11.89 -9.21
N PHE A 38 3.59 -10.60 -9.23
CA PHE A 38 2.21 -10.17 -9.08
C PHE A 38 1.32 -10.63 -10.23
N LYS A 39 1.81 -10.53 -11.48
CA LYS A 39 1.13 -11.06 -12.66
C LYS A 39 0.98 -12.57 -12.61
N ALA A 40 1.96 -13.32 -12.12
CA ALA A 40 1.87 -14.77 -11.96
C ALA A 40 0.83 -15.18 -10.91
N ILE A 41 0.71 -14.43 -9.81
CA ILE A 41 -0.34 -14.63 -8.80
C ILE A 41 -1.73 -14.31 -9.38
N SER A 42 -1.83 -13.28 -10.22
CA SER A 42 -3.11 -12.88 -10.85
C SER A 42 -3.51 -13.75 -12.04
N ALA A 43 -2.55 -14.30 -12.80
CA ALA A 43 -2.77 -15.16 -13.95
C ALA A 43 -3.04 -16.62 -13.56
N ASN A 44 -2.50 -17.09 -12.43
CA ASN A 44 -3.00 -18.29 -11.73
C ASN A 44 -4.29 -17.96 -10.98
N GLY A 45 -5.21 -17.29 -11.69
CA GLY A 45 -6.44 -16.76 -11.18
C GLY A 45 -7.06 -17.73 -10.18
N VAL A 46 -7.29 -17.21 -8.98
CA VAL A 46 -8.39 -17.56 -8.08
C VAL A 46 -9.14 -18.78 -8.60
N LYS A 47 -8.60 -19.98 -8.33
CA LYS A 47 -9.52 -21.09 -8.10
C LYS A 47 -10.32 -20.59 -6.93
N GLN A 48 -11.57 -20.21 -7.21
CA GLN A 48 -12.64 -20.10 -6.23
C GLN A 48 -12.38 -21.25 -5.26
N THR A 49 -11.79 -20.91 -4.12
CA THR A 49 -11.56 -21.91 -3.10
C THR A 49 -12.96 -22.12 -2.58
N ARG A 50 -13.60 -23.18 -3.11
CA ARG A 50 -14.74 -23.86 -2.50
C ARG A 50 -14.58 -23.66 -1.01
N GLN A 51 -15.60 -23.08 -0.39
CA GLN A 51 -15.75 -22.99 1.05
C GLN A 51 -15.28 -24.29 1.70
N LEU A 52 -14.00 -24.35 2.05
CA LEU A 52 -13.51 -25.31 3.00
C LEU A 52 -13.84 -24.63 4.32
N ALA A 53 -15.01 -24.99 4.84
CA ALA A 53 -15.34 -24.83 6.23
C ALA A 53 -14.30 -25.61 7.05
N LEU A 54 -13.07 -25.09 7.14
CA LEU A 54 -12.24 -25.33 8.30
C LEU A 54 -12.98 -24.63 9.43
N GLY A 55 -13.66 -25.43 10.25
CA GLY A 55 -14.12 -25.00 11.55
C GLY A 55 -12.91 -24.47 12.32
N VAL A 56 -12.73 -23.15 12.29
CA VAL A 56 -11.87 -22.44 13.23
C VAL A 56 -12.51 -22.66 14.61
N PRO A 57 -11.87 -23.38 15.54
CA PRO A 57 -12.38 -23.47 16.89
C PRO A 57 -12.23 -22.07 17.49
N GLY A 58 -13.36 -21.48 17.91
CA GLY A 58 -13.36 -20.22 18.64
C GLY A 58 -13.78 -18.99 17.85
N ARG A 59 -14.88 -19.06 17.10
CA ARG A 59 -15.72 -17.86 16.83
C ARG A 59 -16.54 -17.52 18.09
N GLY A 60 -15.86 -17.42 19.23
CA GLY A 60 -16.39 -16.91 20.50
C GLY A 60 -16.26 -15.39 20.48
N GLY A 61 -17.36 -14.70 20.75
CA GLY A 61 -17.51 -13.26 20.56
C GLY A 61 -16.29 -12.44 20.99
N GLY A 62 -15.66 -11.78 20.02
CA GLY A 62 -14.89 -10.58 20.30
C GLY A 62 -15.81 -9.56 20.98
N PRO A 63 -15.29 -8.79 21.94
CA PRO A 63 -16.11 -7.89 22.76
C PRO A 63 -16.92 -6.95 21.86
N LYS A 64 -18.23 -6.84 22.15
CA LYS A 64 -19.12 -5.80 21.59
C LYS A 64 -18.44 -4.44 21.80
N GLY A 65 -17.78 -3.92 20.77
CA GLY A 65 -17.00 -2.68 20.86
C GLY A 65 -15.70 -2.65 20.06
N SER A 66 -15.17 -3.77 19.55
CA SER A 66 -13.98 -3.74 18.69
C SER A 66 -14.37 -3.41 17.24
N VAL A 67 -13.95 -2.24 16.75
CA VAL A 67 -14.10 -1.86 15.34
C VAL A 67 -13.34 -2.87 14.47
N SER A 68 -14.02 -3.43 13.45
CA SER A 68 -13.37 -4.37 12.54
C SER A 68 -12.22 -3.69 11.80
N PHE A 69 -11.15 -4.41 11.47
CA PHE A 69 -9.98 -3.79 10.81
C PHE A 69 -10.35 -3.05 9.52
N ARG A 70 -11.28 -3.62 8.71
CA ARG A 70 -11.84 -2.96 7.51
C ARG A 70 -12.59 -1.68 7.86
N SER A 71 -13.49 -1.74 8.84
CA SER A 71 -14.24 -0.57 9.32
C SER A 71 -13.30 0.52 9.81
N GLY A 72 -12.22 0.17 10.50
CA GLY A 72 -11.22 1.12 10.99
C GLY A 72 -10.51 1.87 9.86
N VAL A 73 -10.11 1.17 8.78
CA VAL A 73 -9.50 1.81 7.60
C VAL A 73 -10.46 2.83 6.99
N ILE A 74 -11.71 2.42 6.77
CA ILE A 74 -12.74 3.27 6.16
C ILE A 74 -13.06 4.47 7.04
N GLU A 75 -13.21 4.25 8.35
CA GLU A 75 -13.57 5.30 9.29
C GLU A 75 -12.46 6.35 9.42
N VAL A 76 -11.20 5.95 9.47
CA VAL A 76 -10.05 6.87 9.50
C VAL A 76 -10.00 7.72 8.23
N LEU A 77 -10.22 7.13 7.06
CA LEU A 77 -10.22 7.86 5.78
C LEU A 77 -11.43 8.80 5.66
N LYS A 78 -12.60 8.39 6.15
CA LYS A 78 -13.79 9.27 6.24
C LYS A 78 -13.55 10.45 7.19
N GLN A 79 -12.94 10.21 8.35
CA GLN A 79 -12.59 11.26 9.32
C GLN A 79 -11.61 12.28 8.73
N ALA A 80 -10.76 11.86 7.79
CA ALA A 80 -9.82 12.73 7.07
C ALA A 80 -10.51 13.64 6.03
N ARG A 81 -11.81 13.46 5.73
CA ARG A 81 -12.62 14.33 4.85
C ARG A 81 -11.97 14.65 3.50
N GLY A 82 -11.35 13.65 2.87
CA GLY A 82 -10.70 13.82 1.57
C GLY A 82 -9.25 14.30 1.64
N GLU A 83 -8.66 14.39 2.83
CA GLU A 83 -7.21 14.53 2.98
C GLU A 83 -6.50 13.22 2.60
N GLU A 84 -5.34 13.34 1.96
CA GLU A 84 -4.48 12.21 1.63
C GLU A 84 -3.77 11.68 2.88
N LEU A 85 -3.93 10.39 3.17
CA LEU A 85 -3.26 9.74 4.29
C LEU A 85 -2.38 8.59 3.82
N HIS A 86 -1.14 8.58 4.31
CA HIS A 86 -0.25 7.44 4.13
C HIS A 86 -0.68 6.26 5.01
N ALA A 87 -0.43 5.03 4.56
CA ALA A 87 -0.81 3.79 5.24
C ALA A 87 -0.27 3.70 6.68
N ASP A 88 0.88 4.32 6.96
CA ASP A 88 1.44 4.41 8.31
C ASP A 88 0.56 5.26 9.24
N ILE A 89 0.09 6.42 8.76
CA ILE A 89 -0.78 7.32 9.51
C ILE A 89 -2.17 6.70 9.69
N ILE A 90 -2.68 6.03 8.66
CA ILE A 90 -3.96 5.31 8.74
C ILE A 90 -3.87 4.25 9.84
N TRP A 91 -2.80 3.46 9.86
CA TRP A 91 -2.59 2.43 10.86
C TRP A 91 -2.46 3.01 12.28
N GLU A 92 -1.71 4.10 12.44
CA GLU A 92 -1.56 4.79 13.74
C GLU A 92 -2.91 5.27 14.28
N ARG A 93 -3.73 5.92 13.43
CA ARG A 93 -5.07 6.37 13.81
C ARG A 93 -6.01 5.19 14.13
N MET A 94 -5.89 4.08 13.41
CA MET A 94 -6.64 2.86 13.72
C MET A 94 -6.27 2.29 15.10
N GLN A 95 -4.98 2.32 15.47
CA GLN A 95 -4.54 1.89 16.80
C GLN A 95 -5.10 2.81 17.89
N ALA A 96 -5.13 4.12 17.66
CA ALA A 96 -5.74 5.09 18.57
C ALA A 96 -7.24 4.83 18.79
N MET A 97 -7.93 4.29 17.79
CA MET A 97 -9.32 3.84 17.87
C MET A 97 -9.51 2.45 18.51
N GLY A 98 -8.43 1.82 18.96
CA GLY A 98 -8.46 0.50 19.61
C GLY A 98 -8.53 -0.67 18.65
N VAL A 99 -8.27 -0.47 17.35
CA VAL A 99 -8.17 -1.57 16.38
C VAL A 99 -6.88 -2.35 16.64
N LYS A 100 -7.03 -3.64 16.97
CA LYS A 100 -5.91 -4.56 17.15
C LYS A 100 -5.74 -5.42 15.90
N SER A 101 -4.48 -5.73 15.56
CA SER A 101 -4.16 -6.64 14.47
C SER A 101 -3.02 -7.56 14.91
N GLU A 102 -3.22 -8.86 14.72
CA GLU A 102 -2.20 -9.89 14.94
C GLU A 102 -1.32 -10.10 13.69
N ALA A 103 -1.53 -9.33 12.62
CA ALA A 103 -0.80 -9.48 11.38
C ALA A 103 0.67 -9.07 11.54
N LYS A 104 1.59 -9.88 11.01
CA LYS A 104 3.04 -9.58 10.97
C LYS A 104 3.37 -8.31 10.17
N ARG A 105 2.49 -7.89 9.26
CA ARG A 105 2.62 -6.67 8.43
C ARG A 105 1.28 -5.93 8.32
N PRO A 106 0.83 -5.22 9.36
CA PRO A 106 -0.49 -4.57 9.38
C PRO A 106 -0.63 -3.49 8.29
N ARG A 107 0.47 -2.83 7.91
CA ARG A 107 0.53 -1.83 6.83
C ARG A 107 0.11 -2.39 5.48
N GLY A 108 0.60 -3.59 5.14
CA GLY A 108 0.23 -4.26 3.89
C GLY A 108 -1.27 -4.59 3.83
N PHE A 109 -1.88 -4.88 4.98
CA PHE A 109 -3.32 -5.09 5.09
C PHE A 109 -4.12 -3.80 4.92
N VAL A 110 -3.65 -2.67 5.47
CA VAL A 110 -4.26 -1.36 5.23
C VAL A 110 -4.28 -1.05 3.73
N SER A 111 -3.12 -1.15 3.06
CA SER A 111 -3.02 -0.90 1.63
C SER A 111 -3.88 -1.85 0.79
N MET A 112 -3.93 -3.13 1.17
CA MET A 112 -4.75 -4.12 0.48
C MET A 112 -6.25 -3.85 0.63
N ILE A 113 -6.68 -3.40 1.80
CA ILE A 113 -8.09 -3.06 2.04
C ILE A 113 -8.45 -1.79 1.30
N ALA A 114 -7.66 -0.72 1.45
CA ALA A 114 -7.90 0.55 0.78
C ALA A 114 -7.97 0.39 -0.74
N ALA A 115 -7.12 -0.44 -1.34
CA ALA A 115 -7.13 -0.71 -2.78
C ALA A 115 -8.33 -1.54 -3.27
N LYS A 116 -9.12 -2.14 -2.37
CA LYS A 116 -10.31 -2.93 -2.71
C LYS A 116 -11.62 -2.16 -2.53
N GLU A 117 -11.59 -0.97 -1.94
CA GLU A 117 -12.78 -0.15 -1.74
C GLU A 117 -12.93 0.83 -2.91
N GLU A 118 -14.14 0.91 -3.48
CA GLU A 118 -14.44 1.78 -4.62
C GLU A 118 -14.45 3.26 -4.24
N ASP A 119 -14.75 3.58 -2.99
CA ASP A 119 -14.81 4.94 -2.44
C ASP A 119 -13.44 5.52 -2.03
N ILE A 120 -12.36 4.77 -2.25
CA ILE A 120 -11.00 5.15 -1.84
C ILE A 120 -10.10 5.19 -3.06
N GLU A 121 -9.46 6.33 -3.28
CA GLU A 121 -8.49 6.51 -4.35
C GLU A 121 -7.06 6.44 -3.80
N LYS A 122 -6.16 5.86 -4.58
CA LYS A 122 -4.73 5.85 -4.30
C LYS A 122 -4.07 7.05 -4.99
N SER A 123 -3.67 8.06 -4.22
CA SER A 123 -3.02 9.26 -4.75
C SER A 123 -1.52 9.09 -5.01
N ALA A 124 -0.85 8.25 -4.21
CA ALA A 124 0.59 8.02 -4.29
C ALA A 124 0.97 6.61 -3.72
N PRO A 125 2.23 6.15 -3.86
CA PRO A 125 2.67 4.90 -3.26
C PRO A 125 2.40 4.87 -1.75
N GLY A 126 1.46 4.01 -1.33
CA GLY A 126 1.09 3.88 0.09
C GLY A 126 0.17 4.99 0.62
N THR A 127 -0.31 5.90 -0.24
CA THR A 127 -1.17 7.02 0.16
C THR A 127 -2.56 6.87 -0.44
N PHE A 128 -3.57 7.10 0.40
CA PHE A 128 -4.98 6.88 0.06
C PHE A 128 -5.82 8.07 0.51
N ARG A 129 -6.91 8.30 -0.21
CA ARG A 129 -7.86 9.38 0.05
C ARG A 129 -9.28 8.86 -0.03
N TRP A 130 -10.14 9.34 0.85
CA TRP A 130 -11.58 9.13 0.72
C TRP A 130 -12.14 10.01 -0.41
N VAL A 131 -12.73 9.39 -1.42
CA VAL A 131 -13.39 10.06 -2.55
C VAL A 131 -14.90 9.87 -2.53
N GLY A 132 -15.38 8.96 -1.66
CA GLY A 132 -16.70 8.35 -1.69
C GLY A 132 -17.81 9.23 -2.22
N ALA A 133 -18.57 8.68 -3.18
CA ALA A 133 -19.63 9.32 -3.95
C ALA A 133 -19.58 10.85 -3.87
N SER A 134 -18.87 11.47 -4.82
CA SER A 134 -19.05 12.90 -5.09
C SER A 134 -20.56 13.21 -5.02
N PRO A 135 -20.99 14.32 -4.40
CA PRO A 135 -22.41 14.72 -4.35
C PRO A 135 -23.11 14.81 -5.73
N GLN A 136 -22.34 14.69 -6.81
CA GLN A 136 -22.79 14.74 -8.20
C GLN A 136 -23.72 13.60 -8.64
N ASP A 137 -23.78 12.47 -7.93
CA ASP A 137 -24.74 11.39 -8.26
C ASP A 137 -26.15 11.59 -7.65
N SER A 138 -26.40 12.73 -6.99
CA SER A 138 -27.73 13.06 -6.46
C SER A 138 -28.59 13.93 -7.40
N ILE A 139 -28.09 14.27 -8.60
CA ILE A 139 -28.82 15.04 -9.61
C ILE A 139 -29.05 14.16 -10.86
N LYS A 140 -29.91 13.16 -10.73
CA LYS A 140 -30.67 12.54 -11.83
C LYS A 140 -31.70 11.58 -11.20
N SER A 141 -32.79 12.17 -10.71
CA SER A 141 -34.09 11.52 -10.62
C SER A 141 -35.05 12.25 -11.54
#